data_AF-H3SB43-F1
#
_entry.id   AF-H3SB43-F1
#
_cell.length_a   1.000
_cell.length_b   1.000
_cell.length_c   1.000
_cell.angle_alpha   90.00
_cell.angle_beta   90.00
_cell.angle_gamma   90.00
#
_symmetry.space_group_name_H-M   'P 1'
#
loop_
_entity.id
_entity.type
_entity.pdbx_description
1 polymer ?
#
loop_
_entity_poly.entity_id
_entity_poly.type
_entity_poly.pdbx_seq_one_letter_code
_entity_poly.pdbx_strand_id
1 'polypeptide(L)'
;MDTLNVIDLGTIQDDGSLLLDQFAVPIPAEGYLLADWDFTVPVYSRVARLASPVVETGEDTAETTYSALTRFDFVTGEDGSRLADVSPRFASGDRVLVLWVSGEPIIMSKVVSGDHA
;
A
#
# COMPACT_ATOMS: atom_id res chain seq x y z
N MET A 1 13.73 -29.92 13.72
CA MET A 1 12.56 -29.10 14.05
C MET A 1 12.05 -28.58 12.72
N ASP A 2 10.86 -29.00 12.31
CA ASP A 2 10.27 -28.53 11.06
C ASP A 2 10.03 -27.02 11.19
N THR A 3 10.80 -26.25 10.41
CA THR A 3 10.62 -24.80 10.20
C THR A 3 9.47 -24.58 9.23
N LEU A 4 8.28 -25.10 9.54
CA LEU A 4 7.09 -24.74 8.80
C LEU A 4 6.75 -23.31 9.21
N ASN A 5 7.04 -22.35 8.33
CA ASN A 5 6.52 -20.99 8.45
C ASN A 5 4.99 -21.12 8.40
N VAL A 6 4.34 -20.90 9.53
CA VAL A 6 2.88 -21.00 9.63
C VAL A 6 2.29 -19.68 9.18
N ILE A 7 1.37 -19.76 8.22
CA ILE A 7 0.53 -18.63 7.82
C ILE A 7 -0.76 -18.71 8.63
N ASP A 8 -1.18 -17.58 9.19
CA ASP A 8 -2.44 -17.43 9.88
C ASP A 8 -3.14 -16.13 9.46
N LEU A 9 -4.39 -15.98 9.87
CA LEU A 9 -5.13 -14.75 9.77
C LEU A 9 -5.45 -14.23 11.16
N GLY A 10 -5.58 -12.91 11.27
CA GLY A 10 -5.94 -12.28 12.54
C GLY A 10 -6.73 -11.00 12.33
N THR A 11 -7.15 -10.42 13.45
CA THR A 11 -7.92 -9.17 13.49
C THR A 11 -7.28 -8.24 14.52
N ILE A 12 -7.10 -6.98 14.14
CA ILE A 12 -6.66 -5.94 15.07
C ILE A 12 -7.82 -5.53 15.97
N GLN A 13 -7.61 -5.54 17.27
CA GLN A 13 -8.61 -5.16 18.28
C GLN A 13 -8.58 -3.65 18.56
N ASP A 14 -9.55 -3.16 19.33
CA ASP A 14 -9.70 -1.74 19.65
C ASP A 14 -8.49 -1.14 20.40
N ASP A 15 -7.78 -1.96 21.18
CA ASP A 15 -6.57 -1.57 21.91
C ASP A 15 -5.29 -1.74 21.10
N GLY A 16 -5.41 -2.13 19.82
CA GLY A 16 -4.29 -2.41 18.93
C GLY A 16 -3.69 -3.81 19.08
N SER A 17 -4.20 -4.66 19.98
CA SER A 17 -3.74 -6.05 20.07
C SER A 17 -4.17 -6.87 18.83
N LEU A 18 -3.40 -7.91 18.53
CA LEU A 18 -3.66 -8.84 17.44
C LEU A 18 -4.31 -10.11 17.99
N LEU A 19 -5.55 -10.38 17.58
CA LEU A 19 -6.20 -11.67 17.85
C LEU A 19 -6.08 -12.56 16.62
N LEU A 20 -5.41 -13.71 16.77
CA LEU A 20 -5.24 -14.70 15.71
C LEU A 20 -6.41 -15.68 15.70
N ASP A 21 -6.76 -16.20 14.52
CA ASP A 21 -7.85 -17.16 14.38
C ASP A 21 -7.55 -18.48 15.10
N GLN A 22 -6.30 -18.93 15.06
CA GLN A 22 -5.89 -20.19 15.69
C GLN A 22 -5.50 -20.03 17.16
N PHE A 23 -5.34 -18.79 17.64
CA PHE A 23 -4.84 -18.49 18.98
C PHE A 23 -5.79 -17.56 19.73
N ALA A 24 -6.47 -18.10 20.74
CA ALA A 24 -7.52 -17.40 21.46
C ALA A 24 -7.04 -16.29 22.42
N VAL A 25 -5.71 -16.11 22.58
CA VAL A 25 -5.12 -15.09 23.46
C VAL A 25 -4.64 -13.93 22.59
N PRO A 26 -5.14 -12.70 22.79
CA PRO A 26 -4.66 -11.52 22.09
C PRO A 26 -3.17 -11.25 22.34
N ILE A 27 -2.45 -10.89 21.29
CA ILE A 27 -1.05 -10.49 21.33
C ILE A 27 -0.99 -8.97 21.42
N PRO A 28 -0.38 -8.37 22.46
CA PRO A 28 -0.25 -6.91 22.58
C PRO A 28 0.45 -6.28 21.37
N ALA A 29 0.26 -4.98 21.15
CA ALA A 29 0.83 -4.25 20.02
C ALA A 29 2.37 -4.34 19.94
N GLU A 30 3.04 -4.41 21.10
CA GLU A 30 4.48 -4.61 21.23
C GLU A 30 4.95 -6.06 20.98
N GLY A 31 4.00 -7.00 20.87
CA GLY A 31 4.25 -8.44 20.75
C GLY A 31 4.24 -8.97 19.31
N TYR A 32 4.04 -8.11 18.32
CA TYR A 32 4.10 -8.47 16.90
C TYR A 32 4.89 -7.44 16.08
N LEU A 33 5.37 -7.88 14.93
CA LEU A 33 6.11 -7.05 13.98
C LEU A 33 5.21 -6.66 12.80
N LEU A 34 5.51 -5.52 12.18
CA LEU A 34 4.87 -5.09 10.94
C LEU A 34 5.87 -5.23 9.79
N ALA A 35 5.44 -5.85 8.69
CA ALA A 35 6.22 -5.87 7.47
C ALA A 35 6.23 -4.47 6.85
N ASP A 36 7.40 -3.84 6.85
CA ASP A 36 7.62 -2.57 6.17
C ASP A 36 8.02 -2.81 4.70
N TRP A 37 7.50 -1.98 3.81
CA TRP A 37 7.72 -2.08 2.37
C TRP A 37 8.17 -0.72 1.82
N ASP A 38 9.45 -0.62 1.45
CA ASP A 38 9.96 0.57 0.79
C ASP A 38 9.63 0.51 -0.71
N PHE A 39 8.66 1.33 -1.15
CA PHE A 39 8.38 1.55 -2.56
C PHE A 39 8.95 2.89 -3.03
N THR A 40 9.81 2.82 -4.05
CA THR A 40 10.27 4.02 -4.77
C THR A 40 9.45 4.20 -6.03
N VAL A 41 8.64 5.27 -6.09
CA VAL A 41 7.98 5.65 -7.36
C VAL A 41 8.94 6.53 -8.17
N PRO A 42 9.27 6.13 -9.42
CA PRO A 42 10.45 6.64 -10.11
C PRO A 42 10.32 8.06 -10.71
N VAL A 43 9.22 8.80 -10.51
CA VAL A 43 9.08 10.08 -11.23
C VAL A 43 8.39 11.18 -10.42
N TYR A 44 9.20 12.08 -9.85
CA TYR A 44 8.77 13.35 -9.26
C TYR A 44 8.36 14.39 -10.31
N SER A 45 8.77 14.20 -11.57
CA SER A 45 8.35 15.08 -12.66
C SER A 45 8.44 14.41 -14.02
N ARG A 46 7.58 14.81 -14.95
CA ARG A 46 7.62 14.36 -16.35
C ARG A 46 7.64 15.57 -17.27
N VAL A 47 8.49 15.55 -18.28
CA VAL A 47 8.45 16.57 -19.35
C VAL A 47 7.67 15.99 -20.52
N ALA A 48 6.57 16.63 -20.90
CA ALA A 48 5.69 16.19 -21.98
C ALA A 48 5.10 17.37 -22.74
N ARG A 49 4.56 17.10 -23.93
CA ARG A 49 3.70 18.03 -24.66
C ARG A 49 2.24 17.66 -24.39
N LEU A 50 1.38 18.65 -24.27
CA LEU A 50 -0.05 18.45 -24.14
C LEU A 50 -0.69 18.52 -25.53
N ALA A 51 -1.56 17.56 -25.82
CA ALA A 51 -2.34 17.50 -27.05
C ALA A 51 -3.77 18.02 -26.77
N SER A 52 -4.30 18.87 -27.66
CA SER A 52 -5.70 19.27 -27.63
C SER A 52 -6.19 19.77 -29.01
N PRO A 53 -7.44 19.46 -29.42
CA PRO A 53 -8.34 18.48 -28.78
C PRO A 53 -7.83 17.04 -28.96
N VAL A 54 -8.32 16.10 -28.15
CA VAL A 54 -8.10 14.63 -28.31
C VAL A 54 -9.44 13.91 -28.16
N VAL A 55 -9.56 12.70 -28.71
CA VAL A 55 -10.75 11.87 -28.47
C VAL A 55 -10.74 11.32 -27.04
N GLU A 56 -11.86 10.73 -26.60
CA GLU A 56 -12.04 10.21 -25.24
C GLU A 56 -10.97 9.17 -24.82
N THR A 57 -10.47 8.37 -25.77
CA THR A 57 -9.38 7.40 -25.53
C THR A 57 -8.00 8.04 -25.39
N GLY A 58 -7.88 9.35 -25.59
CA GLY A 58 -6.63 10.11 -25.54
C GLY A 58 -5.85 10.15 -26.85
N GLU A 59 -6.40 9.63 -27.95
CA GLU A 59 -5.78 9.70 -29.29
C GLU A 59 -6.02 11.07 -29.96
N ASP A 60 -5.12 11.44 -30.88
CA ASP A 60 -5.22 12.69 -31.65
C ASP A 60 -6.43 12.68 -32.60
N THR A 61 -7.00 13.86 -32.79
CA THR A 61 -7.91 14.22 -33.89
C THR A 61 -7.13 14.89 -35.03
N ALA A 62 -7.79 15.10 -36.18
CA ALA A 62 -7.19 15.84 -37.29
C ALA A 62 -6.85 17.31 -36.96
N GLU A 63 -7.48 17.88 -35.93
CA GLU A 63 -7.30 19.27 -35.49
C GLU A 63 -6.36 19.39 -34.28
N THR A 64 -5.78 18.28 -33.83
CA THR A 64 -4.94 18.27 -32.62
C THR A 64 -3.71 19.13 -32.80
N THR A 65 -3.52 20.02 -31.85
CA THR A 65 -2.31 20.81 -31.70
C THR A 65 -1.58 20.42 -30.43
N TYR A 66 -0.26 20.61 -30.44
CA TYR A 66 0.61 20.27 -29.33
C TYR A 66 1.18 21.53 -28.69
N SER A 67 1.19 21.57 -27.36
CA SER A 67 1.91 22.59 -26.61
C SER A 67 3.43 22.48 -26.80
N ALA A 68 4.15 23.52 -26.35
CA ALA A 68 5.58 23.38 -26.08
C ALA A 68 5.82 22.30 -25.01
N LEU A 69 7.08 21.82 -24.90
CA LEU A 69 7.47 20.92 -23.81
C LEU A 69 7.25 21.61 -22.47
N THR A 70 6.43 21.00 -21.62
CA THR A 70 6.11 21.49 -20.28
C THR A 70 6.53 20.43 -19.26
N ARG A 71 7.11 20.88 -18.15
CA ARG A 71 7.43 20.04 -17.00
C ARG A 71 6.21 19.95 -16.10
N PHE A 72 5.81 18.73 -15.78
CA PHE A 72 4.80 18.39 -14.80
C PHE A 72 5.51 17.88 -13.58
N ASP A 73 5.43 18.60 -12.47
CA ASP A 73 5.92 18.12 -11.18
C ASP A 73 4.76 17.42 -10.45
N PHE A 74 5.01 16.19 -10.01
CA PHE A 74 4.08 15.45 -9.17
C PHE A 74 4.46 15.72 -7.72
N VAL A 75 3.69 16.59 -7.04
CA VAL A 75 3.92 16.90 -5.63
C VAL A 75 3.33 15.76 -4.79
N THR A 76 4.21 15.01 -4.13
CA THR A 76 3.82 14.01 -3.13
C THR A 76 4.07 14.57 -1.73
N GLY A 77 2.99 14.83 -0.97
CA GLY A 77 3.02 15.31 0.42
C GLY A 77 3.53 16.75 0.62
N GLU A 78 3.12 17.39 1.72
CA GLU A 78 3.51 18.79 2.07
C GLU A 78 5.03 18.98 2.25
N ASP A 79 5.79 17.90 2.50
CA ASP A 79 7.24 17.96 2.80
C ASP A 79 8.14 17.51 1.64
N GLY A 80 7.61 17.34 0.43
CA GLY A 80 8.39 16.95 -0.76
C GLY A 80 9.15 15.62 -0.65
N SER A 81 8.80 14.81 0.35
CA SER A 81 9.52 13.60 0.74
C SER A 81 8.64 12.38 0.50
N ARG A 82 8.90 11.69 -0.63
CA ARG A 82 8.32 10.40 -1.02
C ARG A 82 6.78 10.41 -1.01
N LEU A 83 6.18 9.34 -1.54
CA LEU A 83 4.73 9.14 -1.37
C LEU A 83 4.39 9.16 0.11
N ALA A 84 3.18 9.61 0.42
CA ALA A 84 2.59 9.55 1.76
C ALA A 84 3.04 8.26 2.43
N ASP A 85 3.77 8.41 3.54
CA ASP A 85 4.23 7.35 4.44
C ASP A 85 3.45 6.05 4.21
N VAL A 86 4.03 5.12 3.43
CA VAL A 86 3.42 3.82 3.11
C VAL A 86 3.64 2.86 4.28
N SER A 87 3.88 3.40 5.49
CA SER A 87 3.80 2.63 6.71
C SER A 87 2.46 1.91 6.74
N PRO A 88 2.47 0.60 6.99
CA PRO A 88 1.24 -0.16 7.08
C PRO A 88 0.41 0.38 8.26
N ARG A 89 -0.69 1.06 7.95
CA ARG A 89 -1.65 1.54 8.94
C ARG A 89 -2.77 0.53 9.08
N PHE A 90 -2.91 -0.03 10.27
CA PHE A 90 -4.02 -0.90 10.62
C PHE A 90 -4.94 -0.18 11.61
N ALA A 91 -6.24 -0.33 11.39
CA ALA A 91 -7.28 0.15 12.30
C ALA A 91 -7.92 -1.02 13.05
N SER A 92 -8.61 -0.72 14.15
CA SER A 92 -9.46 -1.73 14.80
C SER A 92 -10.45 -2.35 13.81
N GLY A 93 -10.63 -3.66 13.92
CA GLY A 93 -11.45 -4.47 13.04
C GLY A 93 -10.76 -4.87 11.74
N ASP A 94 -9.55 -4.36 11.45
CA ASP A 94 -8.84 -4.74 10.24
C ASP A 94 -8.45 -6.21 10.28
N ARG A 95 -8.81 -6.89 9.19
CA ARG A 95 -8.37 -8.26 8.95
C ARG A 95 -6.96 -8.24 8.41
N VAL A 96 -6.09 -9.11 8.92
CA VAL A 96 -4.67 -9.14 8.56
C VAL A 96 -4.17 -10.55 8.25
N LEU A 97 -3.17 -10.63 7.36
CA LEU A 97 -2.39 -11.82 7.07
C LEU A 97 -1.15 -11.82 7.95
N VAL A 98 -0.93 -12.92 8.68
CA VAL A 98 0.17 -13.06 9.63
C VAL A 98 1.07 -14.22 9.22
N LEU A 99 2.37 -13.97 9.24
CA LEU A 99 3.40 -14.99 9.07
C LEU A 99 4.15 -15.18 10.38
N TRP A 100 4.29 -16.43 10.81
CA TRP A 100 5.15 -16.77 11.93
C TRP A 100 6.56 -17.08 11.44
N VAL A 101 7.52 -16.25 11.87
CA VAL A 101 8.95 -16.42 11.55
C VAL A 101 9.71 -16.57 12.84
N SER A 102 10.34 -17.73 13.06
CA SER A 102 11.11 -18.00 14.28
C SER A 102 10.35 -17.77 15.60
N GLY A 103 9.03 -17.95 15.59
CA GLY A 103 8.16 -17.73 16.76
C GLY A 103 7.69 -16.29 16.95
N GLU A 104 8.03 -15.38 16.03
CA GLU A 104 7.55 -14.00 16.04
C GLU A 104 6.42 -13.83 15.00
N PRO A 105 5.26 -13.28 15.41
CA PRO A 105 4.19 -12.98 14.49
C PRO A 105 4.49 -11.69 13.73
N ILE A 106 4.46 -11.76 12.40
CA ILE A 106 4.69 -10.63 11.50
C ILE A 106 3.42 -10.39 10.69
N ILE A 107 2.83 -9.21 10.83
CA ILE A 107 1.72 -8.79 9.97
C ILE A 107 2.30 -8.41 8.61
N MET A 108 1.92 -9.17 7.59
CA MET A 108 2.41 -8.98 6.22
C MET A 108 1.58 -7.97 5.44
N SER A 109 0.26 -8.02 5.61
CA SER A 109 -0.68 -7.16 4.90
C SER A 109 -2.06 -7.14 5.55
N LYS A 110 -2.85 -6.11 5.21
CA LYS A 110 -4.29 -6.08 5.45
C LYS A 110 -4.99 -6.95 4.40
N VAL A 111 -5.94 -7.77 4.83
CA VAL A 111 -6.85 -8.50 3.95
C VAL A 111 -8.00 -7.57 3.60
N VAL A 112 -8.19 -7.35 2.31
CA VAL A 112 -9.28 -6.53 1.76
C VAL A 112 -10.18 -7.40 0.89
N SER A 113 -11.46 -7.05 0.86
CA SER A 113 -12.41 -7.65 -0.08
C SER A 113 -11.96 -7.33 -1.50
N GLY A 114 -11.94 -8.34 -2.37
CA GLY A 114 -11.77 -8.09 -3.80
C GLY A 114 -13.07 -7.55 -4.37
N ASP A 115 -13.16 -6.23 -4.56
CA ASP A 115 -14.17 -5.68 -5.46
C ASP A 115 -13.71 -5.97 -6.89
N HIS A 116 -14.35 -6.94 -7.54
CA HIS A 116 -14.27 -7.09 -8.99
C HIS A 116 -15.24 -6.09 -9.61
N ALA A 117 -14.71 -4.93 -10.01
CA ALA A 117 -15.37 -4.01 -10.93
C ALA A 117 -15.21 -4.49 -12.38
#